data_AF-A0A955FUW6-F1
#
_entry.id   AF-A0A955FUW6-F1
#
_cell.length_a   1.000
_cell.length_b   1.000
_cell.length_c   1.000
_cell.angle_alpha   90.00
_cell.angle_beta   90.00
_cell.angle_gamma   90.00
#
_symmetry.space_group_name_H-M   'P 1'
#
loop_
_entity.id
_entity.type
_entity.pdbx_description
1 polymer ?
#
loop_
_entity_poly.entity_id
_entity_poly.type
_entity_poly.pdbx_seq_one_letter_code
_entity_poly.pdbx_strand_id
1 'polypeptide(L)'
;MKRFKSTIMAAFAVVFAATYAVPAIPVSAISSSALSIAPKKNYLIEPGESVKDRLTIRNLDTAHSLQLSLRVVDFTFTDDGGTPKLMLDKDAPQTTWSLRPYMTVPEFVEIPAGSSKTLNMSVAIPKGHGAGSYYSAIVYSSGAPGNGGNVGLSASGVTLVFTQIPGKVNEKLTLKDFGVYILPA
;
A
#
# COMPACT_ATOMS: atom_id res chain seq x y z
N MET A 1 -30.88 10.77 71.16
CA MET A 1 -29.71 10.17 70.48
C MET A 1 -29.98 9.56 69.09
N LYS A 2 -31.24 9.47 68.59
CA LYS A 2 -31.54 8.88 67.26
C LYS A 2 -31.52 9.86 66.07
N ARG A 3 -31.55 11.18 66.31
CA ARG A 3 -31.58 12.19 65.22
C ARG A 3 -30.20 12.66 64.74
N PHE A 4 -29.15 12.43 65.55
CA PHE A 4 -27.77 12.79 65.22
C PHE A 4 -27.05 11.74 64.34
N LYS A 5 -27.52 10.48 64.37
CA LYS A 5 -26.98 9.41 63.50
C LYS A 5 -27.50 9.50 62.06
N SER A 6 -28.64 10.14 61.85
CA SER A 6 -29.28 10.27 60.53
C SER A 6 -28.65 11.35 59.65
N THR A 7 -28.16 12.44 60.25
CA THR A 7 -27.49 13.54 59.53
C THR A 7 -26.06 13.19 59.12
N ILE A 8 -25.34 12.40 59.93
CA ILE A 8 -23.98 11.93 59.59
C ILE A 8 -24.01 10.91 58.43
N MET A 9 -25.04 10.08 58.36
CA MET A 9 -25.20 9.09 57.29
C MET A 9 -25.68 9.71 55.96
N ALA A 10 -26.49 10.78 56.02
CA ALA A 10 -26.87 11.55 54.83
C ALA A 10 -25.71 12.39 54.27
N ALA A 11 -24.85 12.95 55.14
CA ALA A 11 -23.65 13.68 54.72
C ALA A 11 -22.62 12.77 54.02
N PHE A 12 -22.47 11.51 54.47
CA PHE A 12 -21.59 10.54 53.81
C PHE A 12 -22.13 10.07 52.45
N ALA A 13 -23.45 9.99 52.27
CA ALA A 13 -24.06 9.59 51.00
C ALA A 13 -23.92 10.68 49.90
N VAL A 14 -23.92 11.96 50.27
CA VAL A 14 -23.72 13.07 49.31
C VAL A 14 -22.25 13.21 48.91
N VAL A 15 -21.30 12.92 49.81
CA VAL A 15 -19.86 12.96 49.49
C VAL A 15 -19.43 11.77 48.62
N PHE A 16 -20.05 10.59 48.77
CA PHE A 16 -19.78 9.43 47.90
C PHE A 16 -20.39 9.56 46.49
N ALA A 17 -21.44 10.36 46.33
CA ALA A 17 -22.04 10.61 45.01
C ALA A 17 -21.26 11.63 44.17
N ALA A 18 -20.40 12.45 44.78
CA ALA A 18 -19.63 13.49 44.10
C ALA A 18 -18.27 13.01 43.54
N THR A 19 -17.79 11.82 43.93
CA THR A 19 -16.44 11.33 43.57
C THR A 19 -16.37 10.47 42.30
N TYR A 20 -17.48 10.24 41.60
CA TYR A 20 -17.52 9.38 40.41
C TYR A 20 -17.60 10.12 39.07
N ALA A 21 -17.48 11.45 39.06
CA ALA A 21 -17.36 12.22 37.82
C ALA A 21 -15.89 12.33 37.40
N VAL A 22 -15.27 11.21 37.04
CA VAL A 22 -14.01 11.26 36.26
C VAL A 22 -14.41 11.65 34.84
N PRO A 23 -13.97 12.81 34.31
CA PRO A 23 -14.24 13.15 32.93
C PRO A 23 -13.59 12.08 32.03
N ALA A 24 -14.40 11.44 31.18
CA ALA A 24 -13.88 10.59 30.13
C ALA A 24 -13.01 11.46 29.23
N ILE A 25 -11.70 11.30 29.30
CA ILE A 25 -10.79 11.91 28.34
C ILE A 25 -11.10 11.24 27.00
N PRO A 26 -11.56 11.97 25.97
CA PRO A 26 -11.78 11.37 24.67
C PRO A 26 -10.41 10.90 24.16
N VAL A 27 -10.20 9.58 24.15
CA VAL A 27 -9.13 8.98 23.36
C VAL A 27 -9.51 9.23 21.91
N SER A 28 -8.84 10.19 21.27
CA SER A 28 -8.92 10.34 19.82
C SER A 28 -8.55 9.01 19.20
N ALA A 29 -9.46 8.41 18.44
CA ALA A 29 -9.14 7.27 17.61
C ALA A 29 -7.94 7.64 16.75
N ILE A 30 -6.86 6.85 16.84
CA ILE A 30 -5.73 6.96 15.93
C ILE A 30 -6.31 6.71 14.54
N SER A 31 -6.46 7.76 13.74
CA SER A 31 -6.92 7.66 12.36
C SER A 31 -5.98 6.72 11.61
N SER A 32 -6.48 5.54 11.28
CA SER A 32 -5.78 4.66 10.36
C SER A 32 -5.89 5.28 8.97
N SER A 33 -4.76 5.62 8.35
CA SER A 33 -4.73 5.99 6.94
C SER A 33 -5.09 4.74 6.13
N ALA A 34 -6.36 4.58 5.80
CA ALA A 34 -6.84 3.46 5.01
C ALA A 34 -6.81 3.83 3.52
N LEU A 35 -6.06 3.05 2.74
CA LEU A 35 -5.75 3.27 1.33
C LEU A 35 -6.45 2.20 0.48
N SER A 36 -7.14 2.62 -0.58
CA SER A 36 -7.68 1.70 -1.59
C SER A 36 -7.03 1.95 -2.96
N ILE A 37 -6.47 0.89 -3.54
CA ILE A 37 -5.76 0.88 -4.83
C ILE A 37 -6.11 -0.40 -5.61
N ALA A 38 -5.96 -0.37 -6.94
CA ALA A 38 -6.02 -1.57 -7.75
C ALA A 38 -4.72 -2.38 -7.58
N PRO A 39 -4.78 -3.67 -7.20
CA PRO A 39 -3.58 -4.44 -6.86
C PRO A 39 -2.77 -4.88 -8.09
N LYS A 40 -3.40 -4.96 -9.27
CA LYS A 40 -2.75 -5.41 -10.51
C LYS A 40 -3.24 -4.66 -11.75
N LYS A 41 -2.36 -4.50 -12.72
CA LYS A 41 -2.62 -4.01 -14.08
C LYS A 41 -1.93 -4.94 -15.08
N ASN A 42 -2.64 -5.32 -16.13
CA ASN A 42 -2.12 -6.18 -17.20
C ASN A 42 -2.31 -5.47 -18.54
N TYR A 43 -1.27 -5.48 -19.36
CA TYR A 43 -1.31 -4.91 -20.70
C TYR A 43 -0.77 -5.91 -21.73
N LEU A 44 -1.32 -5.82 -22.93
CA LEU A 44 -0.74 -6.37 -24.15
C LEU A 44 -0.35 -5.16 -25.00
N ILE A 45 0.94 -4.97 -25.25
CA ILE A 45 1.46 -3.78 -25.94
C ILE A 45 2.40 -4.23 -27.05
N GLU A 46 2.12 -3.79 -28.28
CA GLU A 46 2.98 -4.06 -29.44
C GLU A 46 4.31 -3.27 -29.34
N PRO A 47 5.42 -3.79 -29.90
CA PRO A 47 6.67 -3.04 -29.94
C PRO A 47 6.51 -1.68 -30.66
N GLY A 48 6.87 -0.59 -29.98
CA GLY A 48 6.72 0.77 -30.51
C GLY A 48 5.41 1.45 -30.13
N GLU A 49 4.50 0.76 -29.45
CA GLU A 49 3.25 1.33 -28.97
C GLU A 49 3.33 1.80 -27.52
N SER A 50 2.30 2.54 -27.10
CA SER A 50 2.18 3.05 -25.74
C SER A 50 0.74 2.97 -25.27
N VAL A 51 0.56 2.61 -24.01
CA VAL A 51 -0.73 2.63 -23.33
C VAL A 51 -0.74 3.78 -22.33
N LYS A 52 -1.80 4.60 -22.38
CA LYS A 52 -2.13 5.56 -21.33
C LYS A 52 -3.24 4.97 -20.49
N ASP A 53 -3.03 4.93 -19.19
CA ASP A 53 -4.01 4.39 -18.25
C ASP A 53 -4.11 5.32 -17.02
N ARG A 54 -5.03 4.99 -16.13
CA ARG A 54 -5.35 5.74 -14.94
C ARG A 54 -5.25 4.88 -13.69
N LEU A 55 -4.65 5.46 -12.65
CA LEU A 55 -4.58 4.91 -11.30
C LEU A 55 -5.56 5.69 -10.42
N THR A 56 -6.60 5.02 -9.92
CA THR A 56 -7.51 5.63 -8.95
C THR A 56 -7.07 5.23 -7.55
N ILE A 57 -6.83 6.25 -6.72
CA ILE A 57 -6.42 6.10 -5.34
C ILE A 57 -7.48 6.76 -4.47
N ARG A 58 -7.96 6.05 -3.45
CA ARG A 58 -8.94 6.56 -2.50
C ARG A 58 -8.36 6.65 -1.10
N ASN A 59 -8.49 7.83 -0.52
CA ASN A 59 -8.24 8.06 0.90
C ASN A 59 -9.51 7.75 1.68
N LEU A 60 -9.45 6.76 2.56
CA LEU A 60 -10.56 6.35 3.42
C LEU A 60 -10.57 7.10 4.76
N ASP A 61 -9.48 7.80 5.11
CA ASP A 61 -9.48 8.70 6.27
C ASP A 61 -10.29 9.95 5.93
N THR A 62 -11.33 10.22 6.69
CA THR A 62 -12.24 11.36 6.52
C THR A 62 -11.80 12.60 7.28
N ALA A 63 -10.76 12.51 8.13
CA ALA A 63 -10.26 13.61 8.93
C ALA A 63 -9.02 14.30 8.33
N HIS A 64 -8.14 13.56 7.65
CA HIS A 64 -6.86 14.08 7.16
C HIS A 64 -6.63 13.83 5.66
N SER A 65 -5.94 14.76 5.01
CA SER A 65 -5.41 14.58 3.66
C SER A 65 -4.28 13.56 3.65
N LEU A 66 -4.25 12.71 2.63
CA LEU A 66 -3.22 11.69 2.44
C LEU A 66 -2.19 12.19 1.41
N GLN A 67 -0.94 12.32 1.85
CA GLN A 67 0.21 12.61 0.98
C GLN A 67 0.92 11.29 0.65
N LEU A 68 1.09 11.01 -0.63
CA LEU A 68 1.76 9.80 -1.11
C LEU A 68 2.90 10.16 -2.05
N SER A 69 4.04 9.49 -1.82
CA SER A 69 5.10 9.36 -2.80
C SER A 69 4.91 8.05 -3.57
N LEU A 70 5.04 8.10 -4.90
CA LEU A 70 4.94 6.94 -5.78
C LEU A 70 6.29 6.67 -6.41
N ARG A 71 6.68 5.39 -6.46
CA ARG A 71 7.91 4.95 -7.16
C ARG A 71 7.65 3.68 -7.94
N VAL A 72 8.23 3.58 -9.13
CA VAL A 72 8.28 2.33 -9.88
C VAL A 72 9.53 1.56 -9.48
N VAL A 73 9.34 0.34 -9.01
CA VAL A 73 10.42 -0.55 -8.57
C VAL A 73 10.29 -1.89 -9.28
N ASP A 74 11.40 -2.58 -9.44
CA ASP A 74 11.36 -3.98 -9.83
C ASP A 74 11.13 -4.87 -8.61
N PHE A 75 10.81 -6.12 -8.86
CA PHE A 75 10.75 -7.13 -7.82
C PHE A 75 11.38 -8.43 -8.33
N THR A 76 11.93 -9.19 -7.39
CA THR A 76 12.56 -10.48 -7.62
C THR A 76 11.95 -11.50 -6.65
N PHE A 77 12.52 -12.68 -6.55
CA PHE A 77 12.21 -13.68 -5.53
C PHE A 77 13.37 -13.81 -4.54
N THR A 78 13.08 -14.16 -3.29
CA THR A 78 14.12 -14.37 -2.26
C THR A 78 14.87 -15.69 -2.41
N ASP A 79 14.19 -16.72 -2.93
CA ASP A 79 14.65 -18.11 -2.96
C ASP A 79 13.83 -18.94 -3.98
N ASP A 80 14.16 -20.23 -4.09
CA ASP A 80 13.43 -21.24 -4.88
C ASP A 80 11.97 -21.43 -4.41
N GLY A 81 11.55 -20.83 -3.28
CA GLY A 81 10.19 -20.85 -2.75
C GLY A 81 9.26 -19.82 -3.40
N GLY A 82 9.76 -18.94 -4.27
CA GLY A 82 8.95 -18.04 -5.08
C GLY A 82 8.35 -16.86 -4.31
N THR A 83 8.83 -16.57 -3.09
CA THR A 83 8.37 -15.42 -2.31
C THR A 83 8.85 -14.12 -2.97
N PRO A 84 7.94 -13.23 -3.41
CA PRO A 84 8.32 -11.99 -4.10
C PRO A 84 8.95 -10.99 -3.13
N LYS A 85 10.02 -10.34 -3.58
CA LYS A 85 10.76 -9.27 -2.89
C LYS A 85 10.83 -8.03 -3.78
N LEU A 86 10.23 -6.94 -3.30
CA LEU A 86 10.34 -5.63 -3.95
C LEU A 86 11.77 -5.07 -3.77
N MET A 87 12.30 -4.46 -4.82
CA MET A 87 13.61 -3.82 -4.83
C MET A 87 13.44 -2.34 -4.49
N LEU A 88 13.32 -2.03 -3.20
CA LEU A 88 12.95 -0.70 -2.71
C LEU A 88 14.10 0.33 -2.69
N ASP A 89 15.35 -0.13 -2.81
CA ASP A 89 16.53 0.73 -2.84
C ASP A 89 16.55 1.59 -4.12
N LYS A 90 16.92 2.87 -3.98
CA LYS A 90 16.91 3.82 -5.10
C LYS A 90 17.79 3.37 -6.27
N ASP A 91 18.93 2.76 -5.93
CA ASP A 91 19.96 2.35 -6.88
C ASP A 91 19.95 0.83 -7.10
N ALA A 92 18.82 0.18 -6.81
CA ALA A 92 18.64 -1.24 -7.06
C ALA A 92 18.82 -1.56 -8.56
N PRO A 93 19.57 -2.62 -8.90
CA PRO A 93 19.80 -3.02 -10.28
C PRO A 93 18.48 -3.41 -10.95
N GLN A 94 18.37 -3.15 -12.25
CA GLN A 94 17.21 -3.56 -13.02
C GLN A 94 17.21 -5.07 -13.21
N THR A 95 16.03 -5.68 -13.11
CA THR A 95 15.87 -7.08 -13.50
C THR A 95 15.87 -7.20 -15.03
N THR A 96 16.19 -8.38 -15.55
CA THR A 96 16.19 -8.66 -17.00
C THR A 96 14.85 -8.33 -17.66
N TRP A 97 13.75 -8.48 -16.91
CA TRP A 97 12.38 -8.29 -17.39
C TRP A 97 11.73 -7.03 -16.80
N SER A 98 12.56 -6.04 -16.43
CA SER A 98 12.11 -4.78 -15.85
C SER A 98 11.21 -3.99 -16.80
N LEU A 99 10.04 -3.58 -16.31
CA LEU A 99 9.17 -2.63 -16.99
C LEU A 99 9.46 -1.17 -16.53
N ARG A 100 10.21 -0.99 -15.44
CA ARG A 100 10.52 0.30 -14.81
C ARG A 100 10.95 1.41 -15.78
N PRO A 101 11.87 1.19 -16.75
CA PRO A 101 12.32 2.26 -17.63
C PRO A 101 11.27 2.68 -18.68
N TYR A 102 10.20 1.90 -18.83
CA TYR A 102 9.12 2.14 -19.80
C TYR A 102 7.87 2.71 -19.16
N MET A 103 7.86 2.88 -17.83
CA MET A 103 6.71 3.38 -17.09
C MET A 103 6.88 4.85 -16.70
N THR A 104 5.78 5.58 -16.72
CA THR A 104 5.71 6.94 -16.18
C THR A 104 4.52 7.05 -15.24
N VAL A 105 4.79 7.52 -14.02
CA VAL A 105 3.80 7.81 -12.98
C VAL A 105 4.19 9.12 -12.27
N PRO A 106 3.23 9.87 -11.70
CA PRO A 106 3.56 11.04 -10.90
C PRO A 106 4.31 10.62 -9.64
N GLU A 107 5.35 11.37 -9.25
CA GLU A 107 6.16 11.04 -8.06
C GLU A 107 5.44 11.37 -6.75
N PHE A 108 4.56 12.36 -6.76
CA PHE A 108 3.84 12.82 -5.58
C PHE A 108 2.36 13.08 -5.88
N VAL A 109 1.51 12.76 -4.91
CA VAL A 109 0.09 13.09 -4.94
C VAL A 109 -0.41 13.41 -3.54
N GLU A 110 -1.23 14.46 -3.46
CA GLU A 110 -2.08 14.72 -2.30
C GLU A 110 -3.54 14.36 -2.64
N ILE A 111 -4.18 13.63 -1.73
CA ILE A 111 -5.57 13.18 -1.82
C ILE A 111 -6.34 13.72 -0.60
N PRO A 112 -7.33 14.60 -0.80
CA PRO A 112 -8.14 15.14 0.29
C PRO A 112 -8.82 14.04 1.14
N ALA A 113 -9.16 14.37 2.37
CA ALA A 113 -9.84 13.47 3.30
C ALA A 113 -11.15 12.92 2.69
N GLY A 114 -11.38 11.61 2.82
CA GLY A 114 -12.57 10.90 2.37
C GLY A 114 -12.77 10.88 0.85
N SER A 115 -11.78 11.32 0.07
CA SER A 115 -11.89 11.54 -1.37
C SER A 115 -11.07 10.55 -2.20
N SER A 116 -11.28 10.59 -3.52
CA SER A 116 -10.50 9.80 -4.48
C SER A 116 -9.84 10.73 -5.50
N LYS A 117 -8.64 10.35 -5.94
CA LYS A 117 -7.92 11.04 -7.00
C LYS A 117 -7.49 10.05 -8.07
N THR A 118 -7.61 10.47 -9.31
CA THR A 118 -7.18 9.68 -10.46
C THR A 118 -5.91 10.29 -11.04
N LEU A 119 -4.87 9.46 -11.14
CA LEU A 119 -3.57 9.82 -11.67
C LEU A 119 -3.39 9.22 -13.06
N ASN A 120 -2.74 9.97 -13.94
CA ASN A 120 -2.35 9.44 -15.25
C ASN A 120 -1.09 8.60 -15.09
N MET A 121 -1.05 7.44 -15.74
CA MET A 121 0.14 6.63 -15.91
C MET A 121 0.29 6.25 -17.39
N SER A 122 1.51 5.93 -17.79
CA SER A 122 1.75 5.37 -19.12
C SER A 122 2.80 4.27 -19.10
N VAL A 123 2.67 3.37 -20.06
CA VAL A 123 3.67 2.36 -20.41
C VAL A 123 4.00 2.54 -21.88
N ALA A 124 5.26 2.81 -22.20
CA ALA A 124 5.72 3.09 -23.56
C ALA A 124 6.85 2.13 -23.95
N ILE A 125 6.55 1.20 -24.86
CA ILE A 125 7.50 0.19 -25.30
C ILE A 125 8.19 0.70 -26.57
N PRO A 126 9.53 0.79 -26.62
CA PRO A 126 10.24 1.28 -27.80
C PRO A 126 10.09 0.32 -28.98
N LYS A 127 10.23 0.87 -30.18
CA LYS A 127 10.20 0.07 -31.41
C LYS A 127 11.36 -0.93 -31.42
N GLY A 128 11.07 -2.18 -31.79
CA GLY A 128 12.08 -3.24 -31.84
C GLY A 128 12.40 -3.88 -30.48
N HIS A 129 11.66 -3.55 -29.42
CA HIS A 129 11.76 -4.27 -28.16
C HIS A 129 11.43 -5.76 -28.36
N GLY A 130 12.25 -6.64 -27.77
CA GLY A 130 12.04 -8.08 -27.83
C GLY A 130 10.73 -8.50 -27.16
N ALA A 131 10.07 -9.50 -27.73
CA ALA A 131 8.87 -10.13 -27.19
C ALA A 131 9.14 -10.75 -25.81
N GLY A 132 8.09 -10.85 -24.98
CA GLY A 132 8.19 -11.43 -23.65
C GLY A 132 7.27 -10.77 -22.63
N SER A 133 7.42 -11.21 -21.38
CA SER A 133 6.66 -10.70 -20.24
C SER A 133 7.55 -9.81 -19.38
N TYR A 134 7.16 -8.54 -19.24
CA TYR A 134 7.87 -7.53 -18.48
C TYR A 134 7.01 -7.10 -17.29
N TYR A 135 7.65 -6.87 -16.14
CA TYR A 135 6.94 -6.57 -14.91
C TYR A 135 7.70 -5.63 -14.00
N SER A 136 6.95 -4.79 -13.30
CA SER A 136 7.41 -3.92 -12.22
C SER A 136 6.25 -3.64 -11.27
N ALA A 137 6.52 -2.93 -10.19
CA ALA A 137 5.54 -2.55 -9.19
C ALA A 137 5.54 -1.03 -8.98
N ILE A 138 4.35 -0.45 -8.79
CA ILE A 138 4.18 0.93 -8.33
C ILE A 138 3.98 0.86 -6.82
N VAL A 139 4.92 1.41 -6.07
CA VAL A 139 4.89 1.48 -4.61
C VAL A 139 4.34 2.85 -4.21
N TYR A 140 3.32 2.85 -3.36
CA TYR A 140 2.73 4.04 -2.75
C TYR A 140 3.20 4.10 -1.30
N SER A 141 3.77 5.22 -0.87
CA SER A 141 4.28 5.39 0.49
C SER A 141 3.81 6.73 1.05
N SER A 142 3.18 6.70 2.23
CA SER A 142 2.90 7.90 3.01
C SER A 142 3.99 8.11 4.08
N GLY A 143 4.41 9.37 4.22
CA GLY A 143 5.50 9.79 5.11
C GLY A 143 6.24 10.97 4.50
N ALA A 144 6.33 12.08 5.22
CA ALA A 144 7.09 13.24 4.77
C ALA A 144 8.59 12.91 4.79
N PRO A 145 9.37 13.26 3.75
CA PRO A 145 10.82 13.28 3.88
C PRO A 145 11.18 14.43 4.84
N GLY A 146 11.48 14.11 6.10
CA GLY A 146 12.27 14.99 6.96
C GLY A 146 11.76 15.38 8.34
N ASN A 147 10.57 14.99 8.82
CA ASN A 147 10.17 15.32 10.19
C ASN A 147 9.74 14.08 10.97
N GLY A 148 10.56 13.71 11.96
CA GLY A 148 10.32 12.64 12.94
C GLY A 148 9.15 12.96 13.87
N GLY A 149 7.93 12.94 13.34
CA GLY A 149 6.70 13.19 14.07
C GLY A 149 5.71 12.06 13.89
N ASN A 150 5.45 11.36 14.99
CA ASN A 150 4.42 10.32 15.19
C ASN A 150 4.43 9.14 14.21
N VAL A 151 4.52 7.94 14.78
CA VAL A 151 4.27 6.66 14.11
C VAL A 151 2.75 6.48 13.88
N GLY A 152 2.12 7.49 13.28
CA GLY A 152 0.80 7.32 12.69
C GLY A 152 0.98 6.36 11.51
N LEU A 153 0.21 5.25 11.50
CA LEU A 153 0.36 4.18 10.52
C LEU A 153 0.58 4.73 9.11
N SER A 154 1.79 4.59 8.58
CA SER A 154 2.08 4.89 7.19
C SER A 154 1.24 3.97 6.31
N ALA A 155 0.26 4.52 5.60
CA ALA A 155 -0.36 3.87 4.46
C ALA A 155 0.73 3.54 3.42
N SER A 156 0.89 2.25 3.15
CA SER A 156 1.72 1.71 2.10
C SER A 156 0.89 0.78 1.23
N GLY A 157 1.07 0.85 -0.07
CA GLY A 157 0.34 0.03 -1.03
C GLY A 157 1.23 -0.32 -2.21
N VAL A 158 0.82 -1.33 -2.98
CA VAL A 158 1.54 -1.77 -4.17
C VAL A 158 0.55 -2.12 -5.28
N THR A 159 0.80 -1.62 -6.49
CA THR A 159 0.15 -2.09 -7.73
C THR A 159 1.18 -2.81 -8.57
N LEU A 160 0.95 -4.10 -8.84
CA LEU A 160 1.78 -4.86 -9.77
C LEU A 160 1.37 -4.54 -11.20
N VAL A 161 2.35 -4.33 -12.08
CA VAL A 161 2.11 -4.04 -13.49
C VAL A 161 2.82 -5.06 -14.35
N PHE A 162 2.05 -5.73 -15.20
CA PHE A 162 2.52 -6.75 -16.13
C PHE A 162 2.23 -6.29 -17.55
N THR A 163 3.24 -6.39 -18.42
CA THR A 163 3.11 -6.10 -19.85
C THR A 163 3.59 -7.30 -20.64
N GLN A 164 2.75 -7.78 -21.54
CA GLN A 164 3.09 -8.79 -22.52
C GLN A 164 3.36 -8.10 -23.86
N ILE A 165 4.54 -8.35 -24.43
CA ILE A 165 4.91 -7.91 -25.77
C ILE A 165 4.82 -9.14 -26.68
N PRO A 166 3.89 -9.17 -27.64
CA PRO A 166 3.71 -10.32 -28.52
C PRO A 166 4.88 -10.46 -29.50
N GLY A 167 5.12 -11.69 -29.92
CA GLY A 167 6.17 -12.04 -30.87
C GLY A 167 6.74 -13.43 -30.57
N LYS A 168 7.84 -13.78 -31.26
CA LYS A 168 8.48 -15.08 -31.07
C LYS A 168 9.34 -15.06 -29.80
N VAL A 169 8.98 -15.89 -28.83
CA VAL A 169 9.74 -16.13 -27.60
C VAL A 169 10.27 -17.57 -27.61
N ASN A 170 11.50 -17.75 -27.12
CA ASN A 170 12.07 -19.09 -26.91
C ASN A 170 11.99 -19.42 -25.42
N GLU A 171 10.93 -20.11 -25.03
CA GLU A 171 10.76 -20.59 -23.66
C GLU A 171 11.53 -21.89 -23.48
N LYS A 172 12.47 -21.88 -22.54
CA LYS A 172 13.21 -23.08 -22.12
C LYS A 172 12.77 -23.42 -20.71
N LEU A 173 11.88 -24.40 -20.59
CA LEU A 173 11.47 -24.94 -19.31
C LEU A 173 12.31 -26.19 -19.00
N THR A 174 12.86 -26.25 -17.80
CA THR A 174 13.56 -27.44 -17.30
C THR A 174 12.87 -27.89 -16.02
N LEU A 175 12.30 -29.09 -16.05
CA LEU A 175 11.68 -29.70 -14.88
C LEU A 175 12.81 -30.17 -13.95
N LYS A 176 12.91 -29.56 -12.76
CA LYS A 176 13.95 -29.89 -11.76
C LYS A 176 13.57 -31.12 -10.94
N ASP A 177 12.34 -31.16 -10.44
CA ASP A 177 11.79 -32.28 -9.67
C ASP A 177 10.24 -32.27 -9.75
N PHE A 178 9.61 -33.43 -9.62
CA PHE A 178 8.16 -33.59 -9.61
C PHE A 178 7.77 -34.69 -8.61
N GLY A 179 7.02 -34.31 -7.58
CA GLY A 179 6.64 -35.21 -6.48
C GLY A 179 5.14 -35.19 -6.19
N VAL A 180 4.67 -36.23 -5.51
CA VAL A 180 3.28 -36.34 -5.04
C VAL A 180 3.12 -35.59 -3.71
N TYR A 181 2.17 -34.65 -3.63
CA TYR A 181 1.81 -34.01 -2.37
C TYR A 181 0.92 -34.96 -1.56
N ILE A 182 1.46 -35.51 -0.46
CA ILE A 182 0.73 -36.40 0.45
C ILE A 182 0.22 -35.53 1.62
N LEU A 183 -1.10 -35.47 1.79
CA LEU A 183 -1.72 -34.79 2.92
C LEU A 183 -1.35 -35.52 4.24
N PRO A 184 -0.96 -34.79 5.30
CA PRO A 184 -0.76 -35.41 6.61
C PRO A 184 -2.09 -35.96 7.12
N ALA A 185 -2.07 -37.22 7.57
CA ALA A 185 -3.21 -37.92 8.15
C ALA A 185 -3.62 -37.37 9.53
#